data_AF-A0A5S3YLD1-F1
#
_entry.id   AF-A0A5S3YLD1-F1
#
_cell.length_a   1.000
_cell.length_b   1.000
_cell.length_c   1.000
_cell.angle_alpha   90.00
_cell.angle_beta   90.00
_cell.angle_gamma   90.00
#
_symmetry.space_group_name_H-M   'P 1'
#
loop_
_entity.id
_entity.type
_entity.pdbx_description
1 polymer ?
#
loop_
_entity_poly.entity_id
_entity_poly.type
_entity_poly.pdbx_seq_one_letter_code
_entity_poly.pdbx_strand_id
1 'polypeptide(L)'
;SGSKKFFLGTDSAPHAKDKKEAACGCAGAYTAHAALELYAEAFEEVDALEKLEGFASHFGPDFYNLPRNIDTITIKKSPWKVPESYPLGGTDVVPIKAGDMIDWMVTE
;
A
#
# COMPACT_ATOMS: atom_id res chain seq x y z
N SER A 1 1.22 17.62 -2.29
CA SER A 1 2.06 18.79 -1.92
C SER A 1 3.41 18.81 -2.62
N GLY A 2 4.03 17.68 -2.97
CA GLY A 2 5.38 17.65 -3.56
C GLY A 2 6.50 18.02 -2.58
N SER A 3 6.17 18.19 -1.30
CA SER A 3 7.14 18.52 -0.25
C SER A 3 7.92 17.27 0.15
N LYS A 4 9.25 17.40 0.19
CA LYS A 4 10.18 16.33 0.58
C LYS A 4 10.07 15.88 2.04
N LYS A 5 9.23 16.55 2.84
CA LYS A 5 8.96 16.20 4.25
C LYS A 5 7.94 15.08 4.42
N PHE A 6 7.23 14.70 3.35
CA PHE A 6 6.23 13.65 3.36
C PHE A 6 6.67 12.53 2.42
N PHE A 7 6.69 11.31 2.91
CA PHE A 7 7.09 10.12 2.17
C PHE A 7 6.28 8.91 2.61
N LEU A 8 6.31 7.86 1.80
CA LEU A 8 5.50 6.67 1.98
C LEU A 8 5.86 5.93 3.28
N GLY A 9 4.83 5.63 4.08
CA GLY A 9 4.87 4.72 5.19
C GLY A 9 3.50 4.06 5.31
N THR A 10 3.41 2.76 5.05
CA THR A 10 2.11 2.07 4.93
C THR A 10 1.38 1.90 6.25
N ASP A 11 2.14 1.83 7.35
CA ASP A 11 1.67 1.36 8.66
C ASP A 11 0.87 0.05 8.55
N SER A 12 1.27 -0.82 7.62
CA SER A 12 0.57 -2.09 7.40
C SER A 12 0.70 -2.97 8.65
N ALA A 13 -0.41 -3.18 9.33
CA ALA A 13 -0.51 -3.86 10.61
C ALA A 13 -1.54 -5.00 10.51
N PRO A 14 -1.17 -6.17 9.95
CA PRO A 14 -2.08 -7.29 9.85
C PRO A 14 -2.38 -7.87 11.23
N HIS A 15 -3.66 -8.11 11.48
CA HIS A 15 -4.15 -8.84 12.64
C HIS A 15 -5.10 -9.93 12.17
N ALA A 16 -5.03 -11.09 12.82
CA ALA A 16 -5.93 -12.20 12.58
C ALA A 16 -7.39 -11.75 12.62
N LYS A 17 -8.22 -12.27 11.70
CA LYS A 17 -9.62 -11.88 11.57
C LYS A 17 -10.39 -11.97 12.89
N ASP A 18 -10.18 -13.04 13.64
CA ASP A 18 -10.80 -13.26 14.96
C ASP A 18 -10.36 -12.25 16.04
N LYS A 19 -9.20 -11.61 15.89
CA LYS A 19 -8.73 -10.54 16.79
C LYS A 19 -9.22 -9.16 16.37
N LYS A 20 -9.59 -8.98 15.10
CA LYS A 20 -10.17 -7.74 14.57
C LYS A 20 -11.68 -7.69 14.79
N GLU A 21 -12.38 -8.75 14.41
CA GLU A 21 -13.84 -8.89 14.50
C GLU A 21 -14.26 -9.43 15.87
N ALA A 22 -13.83 -8.73 16.92
CA ALA A 22 -14.05 -9.11 18.32
C ALA A 22 -14.70 -7.96 19.10
N ALA A 23 -15.23 -8.28 20.29
CA ALA A 23 -15.78 -7.26 21.20
C ALA A 23 -14.78 -6.16 21.56
N CYS A 24 -13.48 -6.46 21.51
CA CYS A 24 -12.38 -5.50 21.63
C CYS A 24 -11.38 -5.76 20.48
N GLY A 25 -11.73 -5.28 19.29
CA GLY A 25 -10.94 -5.48 18.08
C GLY A 25 -9.60 -4.74 18.11
N CYS A 26 -8.51 -5.38 17.66
CA CYS A 26 -7.20 -4.72 17.54
C CYS A 26 -7.23 -3.56 16.52
N ALA A 27 -6.49 -2.49 16.79
CA ALA A 27 -6.28 -1.41 15.83
C ALA A 27 -5.15 -1.78 14.84
N GLY A 28 -5.35 -1.51 13.55
CA GLY A 28 -4.39 -1.84 12.49
C GLY A 28 -5.08 -2.18 11.17
N ALA A 29 -4.46 -1.83 10.05
CA ALA A 29 -4.97 -2.08 8.70
C ALA A 29 -3.95 -2.86 7.88
N TYR A 30 -4.38 -3.93 7.19
CA TYR A 30 -3.49 -4.71 6.33
C TYR A 30 -3.47 -4.14 4.90
N THR A 31 -2.45 -3.34 4.60
CA THR A 31 -2.31 -2.63 3.32
C THR A 31 -1.11 -3.10 2.49
N ALA A 32 -0.17 -3.85 3.08
CA ALA A 32 1.05 -4.30 2.38
C ALA A 32 0.79 -5.18 1.14
N HIS A 33 -0.39 -5.81 1.05
CA HIS A 33 -0.77 -6.65 -0.10
C HIS A 33 -0.91 -5.87 -1.43
N ALA A 34 -1.18 -4.55 -1.38
CA ALA A 34 -1.42 -3.69 -2.54
C ALA A 34 -0.94 -2.25 -2.28
N ALA A 35 0.16 -2.10 -1.53
CA ALA A 35 0.55 -0.81 -0.97
C ALA A 35 0.73 0.28 -2.05
N LEU A 36 1.42 -0.05 -3.15
CA LEU A 36 1.70 0.93 -4.19
C LEU A 36 0.47 1.23 -5.05
N GLU A 37 -0.35 0.21 -5.30
CA GLU A 37 -1.59 0.32 -6.05
C GLU A 37 -2.58 1.24 -5.33
N LEU A 38 -2.73 1.10 -4.01
CA LEU A 38 -3.58 1.97 -3.19
C LEU A 38 -3.12 3.43 -3.22
N TYR A 39 -1.80 3.68 -3.18
CA TYR A 39 -1.28 5.04 -3.33
C TYR A 39 -1.44 5.56 -4.77
N ALA A 40 -1.31 4.70 -5.78
CA ALA A 40 -1.52 5.10 -7.18
C ALA A 40 -2.96 5.60 -7.40
N GLU A 41 -3.97 4.88 -6.88
CA GLU A 41 -5.37 5.34 -6.90
C GLU A 41 -5.53 6.69 -6.20
N ALA A 42 -5.02 6.82 -4.97
CA ALA A 42 -5.15 8.06 -4.20
C ALA A 42 -4.46 9.27 -4.88
N PHE A 43 -3.34 9.05 -5.59
CA PHE A 43 -2.66 10.10 -6.35
C PHE A 43 -3.37 10.39 -7.68
N GLU A 44 -3.96 9.38 -8.33
CA GLU A 44 -4.77 9.56 -9.54
C GLU A 44 -6.05 10.35 -9.26
N GLU A 45 -6.75 10.06 -8.16
CA GLU A 45 -7.99 10.76 -7.76
C GLU A 45 -7.82 12.28 -7.57
N VAL A 46 -6.58 12.74 -7.37
CA VAL A 46 -6.24 14.16 -7.18
C VAL A 46 -5.34 14.71 -8.29
N ASP A 47 -5.32 14.05 -9.46
CA ASP A 47 -4.54 14.44 -10.65
C ASP A 47 -3.06 14.71 -10.34
N ALA A 48 -2.43 13.82 -9.57
CA ALA A 48 -1.06 14.00 -9.07
C ALA A 48 -0.16 12.77 -9.22
N LEU A 49 -0.47 11.82 -10.11
CA LEU A 49 0.31 10.60 -10.34
C LEU A 49 1.80 10.87 -10.58
N GLU A 50 2.15 11.98 -11.21
CA GLU A 50 3.54 12.40 -11.46
C GLU A 50 4.33 12.67 -10.18
N LYS A 51 3.65 12.86 -9.03
CA LYS A 51 4.28 13.06 -7.72
C LYS A 51 4.50 11.76 -6.95
N LEU A 52 3.95 10.63 -7.42
CA LEU A 52 3.99 9.36 -6.69
C LEU A 52 5.42 8.87 -6.48
N GLU A 53 6.28 8.92 -7.51
CA GLU A 53 7.67 8.47 -7.41
C GLU A 53 8.43 9.25 -6.34
N GLY A 54 8.32 10.59 -6.34
CA GLY A 54 8.94 11.42 -5.31
C GLY A 54 8.57 10.96 -3.90
N PHE A 55 7.28 10.75 -3.66
CA PHE A 55 6.74 10.31 -2.37
C PHE A 55 7.14 8.88 -1.99
N ALA A 56 7.13 7.94 -2.94
CA ALA A 56 7.30 6.51 -2.70
C ALA A 56 8.77 6.04 -2.71
N SER A 57 9.66 6.69 -3.46
CA SER A 57 11.02 6.18 -3.69
C SER A 57 12.14 7.20 -3.45
N HIS A 58 11.88 8.50 -3.46
CA HIS A 58 12.94 9.51 -3.34
C HIS A 58 13.03 10.14 -1.95
N PHE A 59 11.91 10.69 -1.45
CA PHE A 59 11.94 11.54 -0.26
C PHE A 59 12.28 10.79 1.03
N GLY A 60 11.91 9.50 1.12
CA GLY A 60 12.26 8.63 2.25
C GLY A 60 13.77 8.38 2.35
N PRO A 61 14.42 7.79 1.33
CA PRO A 61 15.87 7.60 1.33
C PRO A 61 16.66 8.89 1.54
N ASP A 62 16.25 10.00 0.90
CA ASP A 62 16.85 11.32 1.10
C ASP A 62 16.79 11.74 2.58
N PHE A 63 15.65 11.54 3.27
CA PHE A 63 15.47 11.88 4.68
C PHE A 63 16.32 11.01 5.61
N TYR A 64 16.40 9.70 5.34
CA TYR A 64 17.20 8.75 6.13
C TYR A 64 18.70 8.73 5.75
N ASN A 65 19.12 9.56 4.80
CA ASN A 65 20.48 9.59 4.25
C ASN A 65 20.94 8.21 3.71
N LEU A 66 20.05 7.56 2.99
CA LEU A 66 20.28 6.29 2.30
C LEU A 66 20.34 6.53 0.77
N PRO A 67 21.06 5.68 0.02
CA PRO A 67 21.06 5.78 -1.43
C PRO A 67 19.66 5.49 -1.99
N ARG A 68 19.31 6.16 -3.08
CA ARG A 68 18.10 5.84 -3.84
C ARG A 68 18.29 4.49 -4.55
N ASN A 69 17.20 3.74 -4.67
CA ASN A 69 17.18 2.52 -5.48
C ASN A 69 17.47 2.89 -6.96
N ILE A 70 18.17 2.00 -7.65
CA ILE A 70 18.49 2.14 -9.09
C ILE A 70 17.62 1.25 -9.98
N ASP A 71 16.99 0.25 -9.38
CA ASP A 71 16.05 -0.63 -10.07
C ASP A 71 14.70 0.07 -10.24
N THR A 72 13.90 -0.44 -11.18
CA THR A 72 12.59 0.11 -11.51
C THR A 72 11.52 -0.94 -11.32
N ILE A 73 10.34 -0.52 -10.92
CA ILE A 73 9.12 -1.32 -11.02
C ILE A 73 8.15 -0.60 -11.95
N THR A 74 7.21 -1.32 -12.55
CA THR A 74 6.14 -0.72 -13.34
C THR A 74 4.80 -0.92 -12.64
N ILE A 75 4.01 0.15 -12.51
CA ILE A 75 2.61 0.06 -12.07
C ILE A 75 1.75 0.35 -13.29
N LYS A 76 0.88 -0.60 -13.65
CA LYS A 76 -0.02 -0.49 -14.81
C LYS A 76 -1.46 -0.35 -14.34
N LYS A 77 -2.26 0.41 -15.09
CA LYS A 77 -3.70 0.46 -14.91
C LYS A 77 -4.32 -0.83 -15.44
N SER A 78 -4.37 -1.83 -14.57
CA SER A 78 -4.80 -3.20 -14.84
C SER A 78 -5.67 -3.65 -13.67
N PRO A 79 -6.99 -3.42 -13.75
CA PRO A 79 -7.88 -3.69 -12.63
C PRO A 79 -7.85 -5.16 -12.20
N TRP A 80 -7.85 -5.40 -10.90
CA TRP A 80 -7.88 -6.73 -10.33
C TRP A 80 -8.71 -6.77 -9.05
N LYS A 81 -9.23 -7.96 -8.75
CA LYS A 81 -10.06 -8.19 -7.57
C LYS A 81 -9.19 -8.61 -6.40
N VAL A 82 -9.28 -7.89 -5.29
CA VAL A 82 -8.56 -8.22 -4.06
C VAL A 82 -9.19 -9.47 -3.42
N PRO A 83 -8.39 -10.48 -3.03
CA PRO A 83 -8.88 -11.62 -2.26
C PRO A 83 -9.61 -11.21 -0.98
N GLU A 84 -10.60 -11.99 -0.56
CA GLU A 84 -11.35 -11.77 0.68
C GLU A 84 -10.45 -11.91 1.93
N SER A 85 -9.39 -12.71 1.84
CA SER A 85 -8.41 -12.92 2.90
C SER A 85 -7.07 -13.39 2.37
N TYR A 86 -6.04 -13.28 3.20
CA TYR A 86 -4.71 -13.85 2.97
C TYR A 86 -4.31 -14.71 4.18
N PRO A 87 -3.58 -15.82 3.97
CA PRO A 87 -3.04 -16.63 5.06
C PRO A 87 -1.89 -15.91 5.76
N LEU A 88 -1.84 -15.96 7.09
CA LEU A 88 -0.76 -15.45 7.92
C LEU A 88 -0.57 -16.34 9.14
N GLY A 89 0.58 -17.03 9.26
CA GLY A 89 0.96 -17.75 10.49
C GLY A 89 -0.06 -18.79 10.98
N GLY A 90 -0.80 -19.43 10.06
CA GLY A 90 -1.83 -20.43 10.39
C GLY A 90 -3.23 -19.88 10.67
N THR A 91 -3.44 -18.58 10.50
CA THR A 91 -4.75 -17.92 10.52
C THR A 91 -4.93 -17.10 9.25
N ASP A 92 -6.05 -16.39 9.14
CA ASP A 92 -6.37 -15.50 8.03
C ASP A 92 -6.38 -14.04 8.49
N VAL A 93 -5.95 -13.15 7.58
CA VAL A 93 -6.07 -11.70 7.72
C VAL A 93 -6.91 -11.13 6.61
N VAL A 94 -7.71 -10.11 6.94
CA VAL A 94 -8.55 -9.41 5.96
C VAL A 94 -7.79 -8.17 5.46
N PRO A 95 -7.49 -8.07 4.16
CA PRO A 95 -6.84 -6.90 3.59
C PRO A 95 -7.79 -5.69 3.54
N ILE A 96 -7.24 -4.48 3.50
CA ILE A 96 -8.00 -3.32 3.01
C ILE A 96 -8.46 -3.61 1.58
N LYS A 97 -9.68 -3.19 1.22
CA LYS A 97 -10.34 -3.51 -0.06
C LYS A 97 -10.62 -5.00 -0.30
N ALA A 98 -10.69 -5.84 0.74
CA ALA A 98 -11.12 -7.24 0.59
C ALA A 98 -12.41 -7.38 -0.25
N GLY A 99 -12.35 -8.16 -1.33
CA GLY A 99 -13.48 -8.37 -2.24
C GLY A 99 -13.73 -7.26 -3.26
N ASP A 100 -13.11 -6.08 -3.10
CA ASP A 100 -13.25 -4.94 -4.00
C ASP A 100 -12.24 -4.99 -5.17
N MET A 101 -12.40 -4.06 -6.11
CA MET A 101 -11.47 -3.84 -7.21
C MET A 101 -10.41 -2.79 -6.85
N ILE A 102 -9.19 -3.03 -7.31
CA ILE A 102 -8.12 -2.04 -7.38
C ILE A 102 -7.75 -1.84 -8.85
N ASP A 103 -7.63 -0.60 -9.29
CA ASP A 103 -7.43 -0.25 -10.70
C ASP A 103 -5.98 -0.39 -11.19
N TRP A 104 -5.04 -0.33 -10.26
CA TRP A 104 -3.61 -0.38 -10.51
C TRP A 104 -3.01 -1.72 -10.08
N MET A 105 -1.95 -2.16 -10.74
CA MET A 105 -1.22 -3.40 -10.41
C MET A 105 0.27 -3.19 -10.67
N VAL A 106 1.11 -3.56 -9.70
CA VAL A 106 2.56 -3.72 -9.92
C VAL A 106 2.78 -4.91 -10.85
N THR A 107 3.50 -4.70 -11.95
CA THR A 107 3.89 -5.77 -12.87
C THR A 107 5.39 -5.99 -12.83
N GLU A 108 5.80 -7.24 -13.07
CA GLU A 108 7.20 -7.57 -13.44
C GLU A 108 7.70 -6.70 -14.60
#